data_AF-A0A967GZB5-F1
#
_entry.id   AF-A0A967GZB5-F1
#
_cell.length_a   1.000
_cell.length_b   1.000
_cell.length_c   1.000
_cell.angle_alpha   90.00
_cell.angle_beta   90.00
_cell.angle_gamma   90.00
#
_symmetry.space_group_name_H-M   'P 1'
#
loop_
_entity.id
_entity.type
_entity.pdbx_description
1 polymer ?
#
loop_
_entity_poly.entity_id
_entity_poly.type
_entity_poly.pdbx_seq_one_letter_code
_entity_poly.pdbx_strand_id
1 'polypeptide(L)'
;FLRLPFELSDPDAVSGLSLRMRWNDGFVAYLNGTKVAADRNPAEPAWNSLATSARSAGENDDWVSFPIDLPEARLQAGENLLAIQGMNHAVDSPDLLVFPELEIVTGGI
;
A
#
# COMPACT_ATOMS: atom_id res chain seq x y z
N PHE A 1 -2.36 10.94 -3.17
CA PHE A 1 -2.96 9.66 -2.71
C PHE A 1 -3.64 8.98 -3.87
N LEU A 2 -3.47 7.66 -3.98
CA LEU A 2 -4.30 6.76 -4.78
C LEU A 2 -5.29 6.07 -3.83
N ARG A 3 -6.54 5.88 -4.27
CA ARG A 3 -7.61 5.27 -3.46
C ARG A 3 -8.35 4.25 -4.33
N LEU A 4 -8.42 3.02 -3.84
CA LEU A 4 -8.91 1.84 -4.57
C LEU A 4 -9.97 1.17 -3.70
N PRO A 5 -11.26 1.47 -3.91
CA PRO A 5 -12.34 0.76 -3.22
C PRO A 5 -12.46 -0.66 -3.76
N PHE A 6 -12.82 -1.60 -2.90
CA PHE A 6 -13.13 -2.98 -3.26
C PHE A 6 -14.20 -3.56 -2.33
N GLU A 7 -14.91 -4.58 -2.79
CA GLU A 7 -16.00 -5.21 -2.05
C GLU A 7 -15.56 -6.57 -1.51
N LEU A 8 -15.95 -6.88 -0.26
CA LEU A 8 -15.83 -8.21 0.32
C LEU A 8 -17.19 -8.68 0.84
N SER A 9 -17.64 -9.85 0.39
CA SER A 9 -18.89 -10.45 0.87
C SER A 9 -18.77 -10.93 2.32
N ASP A 10 -17.64 -11.58 2.64
CA ASP A 10 -17.35 -12.20 3.92
C ASP A 10 -15.86 -11.98 4.24
N PRO A 11 -15.51 -11.09 5.18
CA PRO A 11 -14.12 -10.87 5.57
C PRO A 11 -13.51 -12.08 6.30
N ASP A 12 -14.31 -12.93 6.95
CA ASP A 12 -13.81 -14.10 7.67
C ASP A 12 -13.36 -15.21 6.71
N ALA A 13 -13.78 -15.14 5.44
CA ALA A 13 -13.30 -16.02 4.38
C ALA A 13 -11.86 -15.69 3.92
N VAL A 14 -11.31 -14.52 4.28
CA VAL A 14 -9.95 -14.12 3.89
C VAL A 14 -8.93 -14.82 4.78
N SER A 15 -8.09 -15.66 4.16
CA SER A 15 -7.04 -16.44 4.83
C SER A 15 -5.63 -15.89 4.58
N GLY A 16 -5.48 -14.92 3.67
CA GLY A 16 -4.21 -14.25 3.43
C GLY A 16 -4.40 -12.93 2.69
N LEU A 17 -3.53 -11.97 2.98
CA LEU A 17 -3.53 -10.65 2.36
C LEU A 17 -2.09 -10.20 2.10
N SER A 18 -1.80 -9.79 0.87
CA SER A 18 -0.51 -9.18 0.54
C SER A 18 -0.69 -7.98 -0.36
N LEU A 19 0.06 -6.91 -0.08
CA LEU A 19 0.19 -5.78 -0.98
C LEU A 19 1.44 -5.98 -1.83
N ARG A 20 1.27 -6.07 -3.14
CA ARG A 20 2.36 -5.97 -4.11
C ARG A 20 2.49 -4.54 -4.59
N MET A 21 3.72 -4.05 -4.64
CA MET A 21 4.00 -2.67 -5.00
C MET A 21 5.09 -2.59 -6.07
N ARG A 22 4.89 -1.65 -6.98
CA ARG A 22 5.95 -0.96 -7.71
C ARG A 22 5.84 0.54 -7.41
N TRP A 23 6.95 1.16 -7.02
CA TRP A 23 6.97 2.57 -6.61
C TRP A 23 8.32 3.20 -6.93
N ASN A 24 8.36 4.53 -6.92
CA ASN A 24 9.59 5.30 -7.03
C ASN A 24 10.19 5.47 -5.62
N ASP A 25 10.17 6.64 -4.98
CA ASP A 25 10.89 6.80 -3.72
C ASP A 25 10.23 6.14 -2.50
N GLY A 26 9.08 6.64 -2.04
CA GLY A 26 8.46 6.15 -0.80
C GLY A 26 6.96 5.97 -0.92
N PHE A 27 6.41 5.14 -0.02
CA PHE A 27 4.97 5.00 0.10
C PHE A 27 4.51 4.70 1.53
N VAL A 28 3.25 4.98 1.81
CA VAL A 28 2.49 4.41 2.93
C VAL A 28 1.17 3.86 2.41
N ALA A 29 0.90 2.59 2.71
CA ALA A 29 -0.35 1.93 2.40
C ALA A 29 -1.24 1.86 3.63
N TYR A 30 -2.51 2.20 3.43
CA TYR A 30 -3.55 2.16 4.43
C TYR A 30 -4.67 1.26 3.95
N LEU A 31 -5.18 0.42 4.84
CA LEU A 31 -6.41 -0.34 4.63
C LEU A 31 -7.45 0.12 5.66
N ASN A 32 -8.59 0.60 5.18
CA ASN A 32 -9.67 1.14 6.03
C ASN A 32 -9.17 2.17 7.06
N GLY A 33 -8.16 2.97 6.68
CA GLY A 33 -7.54 4.00 7.51
C GLY A 33 -6.40 3.52 8.42
N THR A 34 -6.15 2.21 8.51
CA THR A 34 -5.03 1.64 9.28
C THR A 34 -3.80 1.48 8.39
N LYS A 35 -2.63 1.93 8.86
CA LYS A 35 -1.37 1.71 8.14
C LYS A 35 -1.03 0.21 8.16
N VAL A 36 -0.83 -0.39 6.98
CA VAL A 36 -0.57 -1.84 6.83
C VAL A 36 0.76 -2.16 6.16
N ALA A 37 1.32 -1.23 5.40
CA ALA A 37 2.65 -1.37 4.81
C ALA A 37 3.25 0.01 4.53
N ALA A 38 4.57 0.10 4.50
CA ALA A 38 5.27 1.30 4.05
C ALA A 38 6.71 0.98 3.69
N ASP A 39 7.29 1.84 2.86
CA ASP A 39 8.73 1.89 2.63
C ASP A 39 9.19 3.33 2.42
N ARG A 40 10.40 3.65 2.89
CA ARG A 40 11.02 4.99 2.85
C ARG A 40 10.07 6.12 3.28
N ASN A 41 9.25 5.90 4.31
CA ASN A 41 8.34 6.89 4.87
C ASN A 41 8.94 7.63 6.09
N PRO A 42 8.57 8.90 6.34
CA PRO A 42 8.93 9.57 7.59
C PRO A 42 8.17 8.97 8.77
N ALA A 43 8.68 9.15 9.99
CA ALA A 43 8.05 8.61 11.21
C ALA A 43 6.58 9.04 11.35
N GLU A 44 6.28 10.31 11.07
CA GLU A 44 4.94 10.88 11.06
C GLU A 44 4.64 11.49 9.68
N PRO A 45 4.03 10.71 8.77
CA PRO A 45 3.71 11.20 7.43
C PRO A 45 2.56 12.20 7.47
N ALA A 46 2.84 13.43 7.06
CA ALA A 46 1.85 14.43 6.68
C ALA A 46 1.46 14.26 5.20
N TRP A 47 0.36 14.87 4.77
CA TRP A 47 -0.16 14.72 3.40
C TRP A 47 0.83 15.15 2.31
N ASN A 48 1.76 16.07 2.62
CA ASN A 48 2.80 16.60 1.74
C ASN A 48 4.21 16.14 2.10
N SER A 49 4.34 15.07 2.88
CA SER A 49 5.63 14.51 3.25
C SER A 49 6.43 14.02 2.05
N LEU A 50 7.74 14.17 2.15
CA LEU A 50 8.72 13.54 1.27
C LEU A 50 9.07 12.14 1.78
N ALA A 51 9.56 11.28 0.88
CA ALA A 51 10.19 10.03 1.24
C ALA A 51 11.51 10.29 2.00
N THR A 52 11.92 9.37 2.88
CA THR A 52 13.15 9.52 3.69
C THR A 52 14.43 9.22 2.92
N SER A 53 14.33 8.54 1.78
CA SER A 53 15.42 8.30 0.86
C SER A 53 14.88 8.03 -0.55
N ALA A 54 15.75 8.16 -1.55
CA ALA A 54 15.43 7.79 -2.93
C ALA A 54 15.46 6.27 -3.13
N ARG A 55 14.76 5.79 -4.16
CA ARG A 55 14.86 4.41 -4.68
C ARG A 55 15.47 4.41 -6.08
N SER A 56 16.32 3.44 -6.40
CA SER A 56 16.99 3.45 -7.71
C SER A 56 16.01 3.07 -8.82
N ALA A 57 16.20 3.63 -10.02
CA ALA A 57 15.30 3.42 -11.15
C ALA A 57 15.10 1.94 -11.51
N GLY A 58 16.15 1.12 -11.39
CA GLY A 58 16.08 -0.32 -11.66
C GLY A 58 15.19 -1.10 -10.69
N GLU A 59 15.03 -0.62 -9.45
CA GLU A 59 14.18 -1.26 -8.43
C GLU A 59 12.69 -0.91 -8.57
N ASN A 60 12.35 0.06 -9.44
CA ASN A 60 10.97 0.54 -9.62
C ASN A 60 10.14 -0.38 -10.53
N ASP A 61 10.81 -1.22 -11.32
CA ASP A 61 10.19 -2.20 -12.20
C ASP A 61 9.85 -3.52 -11.50
N ASP A 62 10.52 -3.79 -10.38
CA ASP A 62 10.34 -5.02 -9.61
C ASP A 62 9.11 -4.96 -8.70
N TRP A 63 8.31 -6.03 -8.75
CA TRP A 63 7.27 -6.24 -7.76
C TRP A 63 7.88 -6.63 -6.41
N VAL A 64 7.59 -5.85 -5.37
CA VAL A 64 7.89 -6.23 -3.99
C VAL A 64 6.59 -6.55 -3.26
N SER A 65 6.59 -7.66 -2.53
CA SER A 65 5.44 -8.14 -1.77
C SER A 65 5.57 -7.76 -0.30
N PHE A 66 4.51 -7.18 0.25
CA PHE A 66 4.36 -6.79 1.64
C PHE A 66 3.19 -7.58 2.23
N PRO A 67 3.48 -8.69 2.95
CA PRO A 67 2.45 -9.42 3.68
C PRO A 67 1.75 -8.49 4.67
N ILE A 68 0.43 -8.52 4.71
CA ILE A 68 -0.38 -7.72 5.64
C ILE A 68 -0.91 -8.66 6.71
N ASP A 69 -0.74 -8.27 7.97
CA ASP A 69 -1.36 -8.99 9.07
C ASP A 69 -2.89 -8.75 9.04
N LEU A 70 -3.67 -9.83 8.92
CA LEU A 70 -5.12 -9.76 8.75
C LEU A 70 -5.85 -8.98 9.85
N PRO A 71 -5.49 -9.10 11.15
CA PRO A 71 -6.09 -8.29 12.20
C PRO A 71 -5.83 -6.79 12.06
N GLU A 72 -4.71 -6.39 11.46
CA GLU A 72 -4.39 -4.97 11.18
C GLU A 72 -5.17 -4.43 9.97
N ALA A 73 -5.53 -5.31 9.04
CA ALA A 73 -6.25 -4.98 7.81
C ALA A 73 -7.66 -4.39 8.07
N ARG A 74 -8.28 -4.70 9.22
CA ARG A 74 -9.61 -4.21 9.61
C ARG A 74 -10.66 -4.39 8.50
N LEU A 75 -10.60 -5.54 7.81
CA LEU A 75 -11.53 -5.86 6.73
C LEU A 75 -12.97 -5.88 7.24
N GLN A 76 -13.90 -5.41 6.43
CA GLN A 76 -15.31 -5.38 6.74
C GLN A 76 -16.14 -5.99 5.61
N ALA A 77 -17.31 -6.52 5.94
CA ALA A 77 -18.29 -6.90 4.93
C ALA A 77 -18.77 -5.64 4.18
N GLY A 78 -18.83 -5.72 2.86
CA GLY A 78 -19.11 -4.61 1.96
C GLY A 78 -17.84 -3.87 1.51
N GLU A 79 -17.96 -2.54 1.39
CA GLU A 79 -16.91 -1.67 0.86
C GLU A 79 -15.69 -1.61 1.80
N ASN A 80 -14.51 -1.82 1.24
CA ASN A 80 -13.21 -1.62 1.86
C ASN A 80 -12.40 -0.65 1.00
N LEU A 81 -11.43 0.04 1.61
CA LEU A 81 -10.62 1.02 0.92
C LEU A 81 -9.13 0.77 1.14
N LEU A 82 -8.43 0.45 0.06
CA LEU A 82 -6.97 0.57 -0.01
C LEU A 82 -6.61 2.01 -0.41
N ALA A 83 -5.78 2.66 0.38
CA ALA A 83 -5.23 3.98 0.05
C ALA A 83 -3.69 3.95 0.07
N ILE A 84 -3.08 4.51 -0.96
CA ILE A 84 -1.62 4.64 -1.05
C ILE A 84 -1.24 6.12 -1.07
N GLN A 85 -0.41 6.52 -0.12
CA GLN A 85 0.34 7.76 -0.17
C GLN A 85 1.67 7.50 -0.87
N GLY A 86 1.80 7.85 -2.15
CA GLY A 86 3.11 7.92 -2.80
C GLY A 86 3.84 9.22 -2.47
N MET A 87 5.15 9.14 -2.30
CA MET A 87 6.01 10.27 -1.94
C MET A 87 7.27 10.24 -2.80
N ASN A 88 7.69 11.40 -3.28
CA ASN A 88 9.03 11.61 -3.83
C ASN A 88 9.98 12.03 -2.69
N HIS A 89 11.26 11.72 -2.83
CA HIS A 89 12.32 12.12 -1.91
C HIS A 89 12.71 13.59 -2.10
N ALA A 90 12.52 14.13 -3.32
CA ALA A 90 12.81 15.53 -3.65
C ALA A 90 11.58 16.23 -4.24
N VAL A 91 11.43 17.52 -3.92
CA VAL A 91 10.29 18.36 -4.36
C VAL A 91 10.27 18.60 -5.87
N ASP A 92 11.43 18.54 -6.51
CA ASP A 92 11.66 18.76 -7.94
C ASP A 92 11.90 17.45 -8.70
N SER A 93 11.58 16.30 -8.09
CA SER A 93 11.65 15.00 -8.78
C SER A 93 10.67 14.99 -9.95
N PRO A 94 11.14 14.69 -11.18
CA PRO A 94 10.31 14.73 -12.39
C PRO A 94 9.39 13.50 -12.51
N ASP A 95 9.70 12.43 -11.77
CA ASP A 95 9.03 11.13 -11.90
C ASP A 95 8.22 10.81 -10.63
N LEU A 96 7.12 10.07 -10.81
CA LEU A 96 6.34 9.48 -9.73
C LEU A 96 5.79 8.15 -10.21
N LEU A 97 6.04 7.09 -9.44
CA LEU A 97 5.43 5.77 -9.66
C LEU A 97 4.72 5.32 -8.38
N VAL A 98 3.45 4.98 -8.52
CA VAL A 98 2.62 4.37 -7.48
C VAL A 98 1.72 3.33 -8.15
N PHE A 99 2.11 2.07 -8.06
CA PHE A 99 1.42 0.98 -8.76
C PHE A 99 1.18 -0.20 -7.80
N PRO A 100 0.06 -0.19 -7.06
CA PRO A 100 -0.30 -1.24 -6.12
C PRO A 100 -1.10 -2.37 -6.78
N GLU A 101 -0.97 -3.56 -6.21
CA GLU A 101 -1.84 -4.72 -6.43
C GLU A 101 -2.13 -5.37 -5.07
N LEU A 102 -3.41 -5.59 -4.76
CA LEU A 102 -3.82 -6.24 -3.52
C LEU A 102 -4.20 -7.68 -3.83
N GLU A 103 -3.43 -8.63 -3.28
CA GLU A 103 -3.70 -10.06 -3.42
C GLU A 103 -4.46 -10.55 -2.19
N ILE A 104 -5.65 -11.13 -2.43
CA ILE A 104 -6.52 -11.68 -1.40
C ILE A 104 -6.59 -13.19 -1.61
N VAL A 105 -6.22 -13.96 -0.59
CA VAL A 105 -6.39 -15.41 -0.55
C VAL A 105 -7.61 -15.72 0.30
N THR A 106 -8.54 -16.50 -0.24
CA THR A 106 -9.72 -16.97 0.50
C THR A 106 -9.51 -18.41 0.95
N GLY A 107 -9.86 -18.72 2.21
CA GLY A 107 -9.93 -20.10 2.68
C GLY A 107 -11.07 -20.85 1.99
N GLY A 108 -10.78 -22.00 1.40
CA GLY A 108 -11.84 -22.90 0.92
C GLY A 108 -12.63 -23.46 2.10
N ILE A 109 -13.96 -23.46 1.98
CA ILE A 109 -14.87 -24.17 2.88
C ILE A 109 -14.74 -25.68 2.67
#